data_AF-A0A7M2A509-F1
#
_entry.id   AF-A0A7M2A509-F1
#
_cell.length_a   1.000
_cell.length_b   1.000
_cell.length_c   1.000
_cell.angle_alpha   90.00
_cell.angle_beta   90.00
_cell.angle_gamma   90.00
#
_symmetry.space_group_name_H-M   'P 1'
#
loop_
_entity.id
_entity.type
_entity.pdbx_description
1 polymer ?
#
loop_
_entity_poly.entity_id
_entity_poly.type
_entity_poly.pdbx_seq_one_letter_code
_entity_poly.pdbx_strand_id
1 'polypeptide(L)'
;MDFPSWLQQAIQARLDEVSAQIEHDPDLSRVRGETDEAFEALFASKDVEQTPGYAEWESRYIVTKGIENEQLYMQGLRDGIQLTVSLLGQSMPEENDTKAQSNNANP
;
A
#
# COMPACT_ATOMS: atom_id res chain seq x y z
N MET A 1 8.72 16.18 11.38
CA MET A 1 9.26 16.92 10.22
C MET A 1 8.07 17.44 9.46
N ASP A 2 8.05 18.74 9.19
CA ASP A 2 6.96 19.31 8.40
C ASP A 2 7.33 19.18 6.93
N PHE A 3 6.65 18.27 6.23
CA PHE A 3 6.76 18.18 4.78
C PHE A 3 6.02 19.35 4.14
N PRO A 4 6.49 19.87 2.99
CA PRO A 4 5.72 20.85 2.22
C PRO A 4 4.30 20.36 1.95
N SER A 5 3.33 21.28 1.95
CA SER A 5 1.91 20.93 1.75
C SER A 5 1.66 20.16 0.46
N TRP A 6 2.36 20.51 -0.63
CA TRP A 6 2.26 19.80 -1.91
C TRP A 6 2.66 18.32 -1.79
N LEU A 7 3.67 18.00 -0.96
CA LEU A 7 4.15 16.63 -0.77
C LEU A 7 3.17 15.83 0.10
N GLN A 8 2.62 16.46 1.14
CA GLN A 8 1.58 15.84 1.96
C GLN A 8 0.34 15.51 1.12
N GLN A 9 -0.08 16.44 0.26
CA GLN A 9 -1.20 16.23 -0.67
C GLN A 9 -0.93 15.12 -1.67
N ALA A 10 0.29 15.04 -2.22
CA ALA A 10 0.66 13.97 -3.12
C ALA A 10 0.65 12.59 -2.44
N ILE A 11 1.16 12.49 -1.21
CA ILE A 11 1.12 11.26 -0.41
C ILE A 11 -0.33 10.87 -0.11
N GLN A 12 -1.18 11.81 0.28
CA GLN A 12 -2.59 11.54 0.56
C GLN A 12 -3.32 11.08 -0.70
N ALA A 13 -3.16 11.77 -1.83
CA ALA A 13 -3.79 11.39 -3.09
C ALA A 13 -3.38 9.96 -3.53
N ARG A 14 -2.11 9.61 -3.33
CA ARG A 14 -1.61 8.25 -3.60
C ARG A 14 -2.24 7.22 -2.66
N LEU A 15 -2.35 7.54 -1.38
CA LEU A 15 -2.99 6.66 -0.40
C LEU A 15 -4.46 6.43 -0.76
N ASP A 16 -5.18 7.48 -1.14
CA ASP A 16 -6.60 7.40 -1.52
C ASP A 16 -6.77 6.54 -2.80
N GLU A 17 -5.92 6.73 -3.80
CA GLU A 17 -5.90 5.93 -5.03
C GLU A 17 -5.69 4.44 -4.74
N VAL A 18 -4.66 4.11 -3.95
CA VAL A 18 -4.33 2.72 -3.60
C VAL A 18 -5.44 2.11 -2.76
N SER A 19 -6.01 2.87 -1.83
CA SER A 19 -7.14 2.40 -1.00
C SER A 19 -8.35 2.05 -1.84
N ALA A 20 -8.71 2.89 -2.83
CA ALA A 20 -9.79 2.60 -3.76
C ALA A 20 -9.51 1.36 -4.63
N GLN A 21 -8.25 1.15 -5.04
CA GLN A 21 -7.88 -0.04 -5.79
C GLN A 21 -7.99 -1.33 -4.97
N ILE A 22 -7.59 -1.28 -3.69
CA ILE A 22 -7.75 -2.37 -2.72
C ILE A 22 -9.23 -2.61 -2.39
N GLU A 23 -10.05 -1.56 -2.42
CA GLU A 23 -11.50 -1.68 -2.27
C GLU A 23 -12.13 -2.48 -3.42
N HIS A 24 -11.65 -2.31 -4.65
CA HIS A 24 -12.16 -3.03 -5.82
C HIS A 24 -11.41 -4.34 -6.17
N ASP A 25 -10.48 -4.78 -5.31
CA ASP A 25 -9.74 -6.03 -5.54
C ASP A 25 -10.69 -7.25 -5.44
N PRO A 26 -10.82 -8.06 -6.50
CA PRO A 26 -11.71 -9.22 -6.51
C PRO A 26 -11.35 -10.27 -5.45
N ASP A 27 -10.08 -10.45 -5.12
CA ASP A 27 -9.66 -11.43 -4.11
C ASP A 27 -10.07 -10.97 -2.70
N LEU A 28 -10.01 -9.66 -2.44
CA LEU A 28 -10.49 -9.07 -1.18
C LEU A 28 -12.01 -8.94 -1.13
N SER A 29 -12.66 -8.76 -2.28
CA SER A 29 -14.12 -8.68 -2.37
C SER A 29 -14.79 -9.95 -1.83
N ARG A 30 -14.18 -11.13 -2.07
CA ARG A 30 -14.66 -12.39 -1.52
C ARG A 30 -14.55 -12.43 0.00
N VAL A 31 -13.40 -12.05 0.55
CA VAL A 31 -13.14 -12.07 2.00
C VAL A 31 -14.02 -11.06 2.74
N ARG A 32 -14.28 -9.89 2.12
CA ARG A 32 -15.28 -8.94 2.63
C ARG A 32 -16.70 -9.51 2.57
N GLY A 33 -17.08 -10.15 1.46
CA GLY A 33 -18.40 -10.79 1.35
C GLY A 33 -18.66 -11.78 2.48
N GLU A 34 -17.67 -12.61 2.83
CA GLU A 34 -17.76 -13.53 3.98
C GLU A 34 -17.89 -12.80 5.33
N THR A 35 -17.29 -11.61 5.47
CA THR A 35 -17.41 -10.75 6.66
C THR A 35 -18.78 -10.08 6.73
N ASP A 36 -19.28 -9.56 5.61
CA ASP A 36 -20.58 -8.91 5.49
C ASP A 36 -21.72 -9.90 5.72
N GLU A 37 -21.61 -11.11 5.18
CA GLU A 37 -22.54 -12.21 5.46
C GLU A 37 -22.58 -12.55 6.96
N ALA A 38 -21.42 -12.61 7.62
CA ALA A 38 -21.34 -12.85 9.06
C ALA A 38 -21.95 -11.69 9.87
N PHE A 39 -21.82 -10.45 9.38
CA PHE A 39 -22.47 -9.28 9.97
C PHE A 39 -23.99 -9.33 9.86
N GLU A 40 -24.52 -9.61 8.67
CA GLU A 40 -25.96 -9.73 8.44
C GLU A 40 -26.59 -10.87 9.28
N ALA A 41 -25.84 -11.97 9.47
CA ALA A 41 -26.27 -13.09 10.30
C ALA A 41 -26.46 -12.71 11.78
N LEU A 42 -25.77 -11.67 12.28
CA LEU A 42 -26.01 -11.12 13.62
C LEU A 42 -27.47 -10.68 13.76
N PHE A 43 -27.99 -9.94 12.79
CA PHE A 43 -29.32 -9.32 12.91
C PHE A 43 -30.47 -10.23 12.47
N ALA A 44 -30.19 -11.34 11.80
CA ALA A 44 -31.19 -12.31 11.34
C ALA A 44 -31.76 -13.20 12.47
N SER A 45 -31.07 -13.32 13.60
CA SER A 45 -31.50 -14.16 14.72
C SER A 45 -32.35 -13.38 15.74
N LYS A 46 -33.48 -13.96 16.15
CA LYS A 46 -34.45 -13.34 17.08
C LYS A 46 -33.98 -13.34 18.55
N ASP A 47 -32.90 -14.07 18.86
CA ASP A 47 -32.27 -14.14 20.17
C ASP A 47 -30.97 -13.31 20.16
N VAL A 48 -31.08 -12.06 20.59
CA VAL A 48 -29.98 -11.11 20.77
C VAL A 48 -29.20 -11.43 22.06
N GLU A 49 -28.95 -12.71 22.35
CA GLU A 49 -27.97 -13.14 23.36
C GLU A 49 -26.58 -13.42 22.75
N GLN A 50 -26.42 -13.18 21.44
CA GLN A 50 -25.40 -12.26 20.92
C GLN A 50 -23.95 -12.73 20.74
N THR A 51 -23.45 -13.57 21.64
CA THR A 51 -22.00 -13.68 21.89
C THR A 51 -21.25 -14.48 20.82
N PRO A 52 -21.77 -15.62 20.32
CA PRO A 52 -21.04 -16.44 19.34
C PRO A 52 -20.99 -15.83 17.94
N GLY A 53 -22.09 -15.24 17.47
CA GLY A 53 -22.13 -14.60 16.15
C GLY A 53 -21.20 -13.38 16.08
N TYR A 54 -21.20 -12.56 17.13
CA TYR A 54 -20.31 -11.40 17.19
C TYR A 54 -18.84 -11.81 17.13
N ALA A 55 -18.45 -12.86 17.85
CA ALA A 55 -17.07 -13.36 17.83
C ALA A 55 -16.64 -13.89 16.45
N GLU A 56 -17.56 -14.53 15.72
CA GLU A 56 -17.29 -14.99 14.35
C GLU A 56 -17.12 -13.83 13.38
N TRP A 57 -18.03 -12.84 13.43
CA TRP A 57 -17.91 -11.62 12.64
C TRP A 57 -16.62 -10.86 12.96
N GLU A 58 -16.31 -10.66 14.24
CA GLU A 58 -15.11 -9.93 14.70
C GLU A 58 -13.83 -10.60 14.19
N SER A 59 -13.76 -11.93 14.26
CA SER A 59 -12.64 -12.71 13.72
C SER A 59 -12.45 -12.48 12.22
N ARG A 60 -13.52 -12.59 11.42
CA ARG A 60 -13.47 -12.37 9.97
C ARG A 60 -13.13 -10.92 9.62
N TYR A 61 -13.66 -9.97 10.37
CA TYR A 61 -13.38 -8.55 10.21
C TYR A 61 -11.90 -8.21 10.47
N ILE A 62 -11.32 -8.72 11.57
CA ILE A 62 -9.91 -8.49 11.91
C ILE A 62 -8.99 -9.06 10.83
N VAL A 63 -9.27 -10.26 10.34
CA VAL A 63 -8.48 -10.87 9.26
C VAL A 63 -8.56 -10.03 7.98
N THR A 64 -9.77 -9.62 7.58
CA THR A 64 -9.98 -8.77 6.40
C THR A 64 -9.20 -7.46 6.51
N LYS A 65 -9.31 -6.77 7.66
CA LYS A 65 -8.56 -5.53 7.91
C LYS A 65 -7.05 -5.75 7.98
N GLY A 66 -6.61 -6.90 8.47
CA GLY A 66 -5.21 -7.29 8.47
C GLY A 66 -4.63 -7.35 7.05
N ILE A 67 -5.34 -8.01 6.13
CA ILE A 67 -4.90 -8.16 4.74
C ILE A 67 -4.88 -6.81 4.02
N GLU A 68 -5.91 -5.97 4.19
CA GLU A 68 -5.95 -4.63 3.60
C GLU A 68 -4.78 -3.75 4.08
N ASN A 69 -4.51 -3.77 5.38
CA ASN A 69 -3.42 -3.00 5.98
C ASN A 69 -2.05 -3.49 5.50
N GLU A 70 -1.87 -4.80 5.34
CA GLU A 70 -0.63 -5.36 4.79
C GLU A 70 -0.40 -4.90 3.34
N GLN A 71 -1.43 -4.93 2.49
CA GLN A 71 -1.33 -4.44 1.12
C GLN A 71 -0.98 -2.96 1.05
N LEU A 72 -1.64 -2.12 1.88
CA LEU A 72 -1.32 -0.70 1.99
C LEU A 72 0.12 -0.47 2.45
N TYR A 73 0.59 -1.22 3.45
CA TYR A 73 1.97 -1.14 3.93
C TYR A 73 2.98 -1.50 2.84
N MET A 74 2.76 -2.61 2.13
CA MET A 74 3.66 -3.06 1.06
C MET A 74 3.69 -2.08 -0.12
N GLN A 75 2.55 -1.50 -0.48
CA GLN A 75 2.48 -0.48 -1.52
C GLN A 75 3.19 0.81 -1.09
N GLY A 76 2.98 1.27 0.15
CA GLY A 76 3.68 2.42 0.71
C GLY A 76 5.20 2.23 0.75
N LEU A 77 5.66 1.03 1.11
CA LEU A 77 7.09 0.68 1.09
C LEU A 77 7.66 0.75 -0.34
N ARG A 78 6.93 0.22 -1.32
CA ARG A 78 7.33 0.27 -2.75
C ARG A 78 7.41 1.72 -3.24
N ASP A 79 6.39 2.53 -2.97
CA ASP A 79 6.34 3.93 -3.38
C ASP A 79 7.49 4.73 -2.73
N GLY A 80 7.81 4.47 -1.46
CA GLY A 80 8.93 5.09 -0.75
C GLY A 80 10.31 4.73 -1.33
N ILE A 81 10.51 3.45 -1.69
CA ILE A 81 11.73 3.02 -2.38
C ILE A 81 11.84 3.71 -3.73
N GLN A 82 10.76 3.72 -4.52
CA GLN A 82 10.76 4.35 -5.85
C GLN A 82 11.04 5.86 -5.77
N LEU A 83 10.47 6.56 -4.78
CA LEU A 83 10.74 7.97 -4.55
C LEU A 83 12.23 8.21 -4.21
N THR A 84 12.78 7.40 -3.30
CA THR A 84 14.19 7.51 -2.88
C THR A 84 15.15 7.22 -4.04
N VAL A 85 14.87 6.17 -4.82
CA VAL A 85 15.64 5.82 -6.04
C VAL A 85 15.54 6.94 -7.07
N SER A 86 14.37 7.54 -7.27
CA SER A 86 14.21 8.63 -8.23
C SER A 86 15.02 9.85 -7.82
N LEU A 87 14.98 10.23 -6.53
CA LEU A 87 15.73 11.39 -6.02
C LEU A 87 17.24 11.16 -6.02
N LEU A 88 17.72 9.98 -5.59
CA LEU A 88 19.14 9.66 -5.53
C LEU A 88 19.72 9.28 -6.90
N GLY A 89 18.95 8.62 -7.76
CA GLY A 89 19.35 8.27 -9.12
C GLY A 89 19.56 9.51 -10.01
N GLN A 90 18.81 10.58 -9.77
CA GLN A 90 19.06 11.89 -10.41
C GLN A 90 20.34 12.60 -9.90
N SER A 91 20.87 12.18 -8.74
CA SER A 91 22.01 12.83 -8.09
C SER A 91 23.37 12.24 -8.45
N MET A 92 23.40 11.08 -9.11
CA MET A 92 24.63 10.53 -9.68
C MET A 92 24.85 11.16 -11.05
N PRO A 93 25.93 11.96 -11.27
CA PRO A 93 26.31 12.29 -12.63
C PRO A 93 26.59 10.97 -13.34
N GLU A 94 26.00 10.77 -14.53
CA GLU A 94 26.50 9.73 -15.43
C GLU A 94 27.99 9.99 -15.59
N GLU A 95 28.81 9.08 -15.07
CA GLU A 95 30.24 9.04 -15.29
C GLU A 95 30.43 8.67 -16.77
N ASN A 96 30.16 9.64 -17.64
CA ASN A 96 30.48 9.56 -19.05
C ASN A 96 32.00 9.63 -19.14
N ASP A 97 32.58 8.44 -19.13
CA ASP A 97 33.94 8.06 -19.48
C ASP A 97 34.74 9.19 -20.15
N THR A 98 35.52 9.91 -19.34
CA THR A 98 36.65 10.72 -19.85
C THR A 98 37.78 9.77 -20.24
N LYS A 99 37.55 8.94 -21.25
CA LYS A 99 38.54 8.01 -21.82
C LYS A 99 38.78 8.31 -23.29
N ALA A 100 39.17 9.54 -23.58
CA ALA A 100 39.65 9.93 -24.91
C ALA A 100 40.73 11.03 -24.84
N GLN A 101 41.65 10.97 -23.87
CA GLN A 101 42.87 11.77 -23.97
C GLN A 101 44.00 11.24 -23.10
N SER A 102 44.47 10.04 -23.41
CA SER A 102 45.85 9.68 -23.07
C SER A 102 46.36 8.64 -24.05
N ASN A 103 47.60 8.86 -24.50
CA ASN A 103 48.42 8.00 -25.35
C ASN A 103 48.27 8.20 -26.87
N ASN A 104 48.91 9.25 -27.36
CA ASN A 104 50.04 9.02 -28.26
C ASN A 104 51.03 10.19 -28.19
N ALA A 105 52.04 10.04 -27.32
CA ALA A 105 53.36 10.62 -27.48
C ALA A 105 54.30 9.43 -27.80
N ASN A 106 54.70 9.27 -29.06
CA ASN A 106 55.99 9.70 -29.67
C ASN A 106 57.01 8.51 -29.68
N PRO A 107 57.92 8.41 -30.68
CA PRO A 107 59.03 9.35 -30.89
C PRO A 107 59.06 10.03 -32.27
#